data_AF-A0ABD3YJR0-F1
#
_entry.id   AF-A0ABD3YJR0-F1
#
_cell.length_a   1.000
_cell.length_b   1.000
_cell.length_c   1.000
_cell.angle_alpha   90.00
_cell.angle_beta   90.00
_cell.angle_gamma   90.00
#
_symmetry.space_group_name_H-M   'P 1'
#
loop_
_entity.id
_entity.type
_entity.pdbx_description
1 polymer ?
#
loop_
_entity_poly.entity_id
_entity_poly.type
_entity_poly.pdbx_seq_one_letter_code
_entity_poly.pdbx_strand_id
1 'polypeptide(L)'
;MIISMLALLGASIATVQAAVPEVAEPVKISFINSSDSDFIAAVYGQALKQAGYEVKYVTVDSAAQYTAVQTGDIDVTLGAWQTTGVEMTKAALASGKVNNYGPTGVKVTEGWWYPQYLVEVCPGLPSWEALKQPKCAAALATAGTAPKGRFVDAPADWGSRSDERISHFELPFALVNSGSPAALLATFQGAIDRKQPILGWMYTPNWFTEKNPGAFVQFPDSRPEVDVLKLGNKAAFARIPVAEKILQKFTLDKGAVAKAMDQIDNEGSSPEEEADTWISAHADLVQGWAK
;
A
#
# COMPACT_ATOMS: atom_id res chain seq x y z
N MET A 1 70.60 39.64 -14.16
CA MET A 1 69.20 39.42 -14.58
C MET A 1 68.58 38.42 -13.62
N ILE A 2 67.67 38.91 -12.77
CA ILE A 2 66.92 38.11 -11.79
C ILE A 2 65.66 37.63 -12.52
N ILE A 3 65.48 36.32 -12.65
CA ILE A 3 64.25 35.74 -13.21
C ILE A 3 63.37 35.34 -12.03
N SER A 4 62.37 36.17 -11.75
CA SER A 4 61.31 35.90 -10.78
C SER A 4 60.38 34.81 -11.31
N MET A 5 60.25 33.74 -10.54
CA MET A 5 59.33 32.63 -10.76
C MET A 5 58.00 32.96 -10.08
N LEU A 6 56.93 33.17 -10.86
CA LEU A 6 55.58 33.45 -10.36
C LEU A 6 54.84 32.11 -10.21
N ALA A 7 54.62 31.66 -8.97
CA ALA A 7 53.81 30.49 -8.67
C ALA A 7 52.32 30.88 -8.58
N LEU A 8 51.50 30.40 -9.53
CA LEU A 8 50.04 30.47 -9.41
C LEU A 8 49.56 29.34 -8.48
N LEU A 9 49.05 29.70 -7.30
CA LEU A 9 48.22 28.79 -6.50
C LEU A 9 46.82 28.71 -7.15
N GLY A 10 46.51 27.57 -7.76
CA GLY A 10 45.14 27.22 -8.14
C GLY A 10 44.36 26.78 -6.89
N ALA A 11 43.32 27.52 -6.53
CA ALA A 11 42.37 27.12 -5.50
C ALA A 11 41.46 26.03 -6.06
N SER A 12 41.73 24.77 -5.71
CA SER A 12 40.82 23.65 -5.98
C SER A 12 39.58 23.79 -5.10
N ILE A 13 38.43 24.06 -5.71
CA ILE A 13 37.12 23.96 -5.06
C ILE A 13 36.86 22.47 -4.86
N ALA A 14 37.08 21.97 -3.64
CA ALA A 14 36.66 20.64 -3.25
C ALA A 14 35.14 20.63 -3.16
N THR A 15 34.47 20.02 -4.15
CA THR A 15 33.07 19.62 -4.03
C THR A 15 32.98 18.56 -2.94
N VAL A 16 32.43 18.93 -1.78
CA VAL A 16 32.05 17.97 -0.74
C VAL A 16 30.84 17.20 -1.27
N GLN A 17 31.09 16.16 -2.06
CA GLN A 17 30.12 15.09 -2.26
C GLN A 17 30.01 14.41 -0.89
N ALA A 18 28.86 14.53 -0.22
CA ALA A 18 28.60 13.77 0.99
C ALA A 18 28.72 12.28 0.61
N ALA A 19 29.83 11.65 0.97
CA ALA A 19 30.01 10.22 0.77
C ALA A 19 28.96 9.52 1.62
N VAL A 20 27.99 8.88 0.96
CA VAL A 20 27.11 7.92 1.62
C VAL A 20 28.03 6.88 2.26
N PRO A 21 27.92 6.61 3.58
CA PRO A 21 28.74 5.59 4.20
C PRO A 21 28.58 4.30 3.41
N GLU A 22 29.70 3.63 3.12
CA GLU A 22 29.74 2.31 2.49
C GLU A 22 29.02 1.33 3.43
N VAL A 23 27.69 1.30 3.36
CA VAL A 23 26.87 0.43 4.18
C VAL A 23 26.97 -0.94 3.52
N ALA A 24 27.67 -1.85 4.18
CA ALA A 24 27.99 -3.17 3.65
C ALA A 24 26.77 -4.07 3.41
N GLU A 25 25.58 -3.68 3.88
CA GLU A 25 24.34 -4.44 3.73
C GLU A 25 23.27 -3.63 2.98
N PRO A 26 22.52 -4.25 2.04
CA PRO A 26 21.43 -3.58 1.35
C PRO A 26 20.31 -3.18 2.32
N VAL A 27 19.68 -2.02 2.07
CA VAL A 27 18.47 -1.61 2.78
C VAL A 27 17.32 -2.54 2.40
N LYS A 28 16.73 -3.20 3.41
CA LYS A 28 15.66 -4.18 3.22
C LYS A 28 14.29 -3.52 3.30
N ILE A 29 13.57 -3.51 2.18
CA ILE A 29 12.24 -2.90 2.05
C ILE A 29 11.22 -4.01 1.85
N SER A 30 10.08 -3.98 2.55
CA SER A 30 9.01 -4.96 2.34
C SER A 30 8.31 -4.80 1.00
N PHE A 31 8.11 -5.92 0.30
CA PHE A 31 7.01 -6.10 -0.65
C PHE A 31 5.96 -7.01 -0.01
N ILE A 32 4.68 -6.69 -0.15
CA ILE A 32 3.55 -7.43 0.42
C ILE A 32 2.65 -8.07 -0.64
N ASN A 33 3.12 -8.13 -1.89
CA ASN A 33 2.38 -8.64 -3.05
C ASN A 33 1.09 -7.86 -3.31
N SER A 34 1.14 -6.53 -3.13
CA SER A 34 0.05 -5.62 -3.47
C SER A 34 0.61 -4.52 -4.36
N SER A 35 0.07 -4.37 -5.57
CA SER A 35 0.63 -3.47 -6.59
C SER A 35 0.75 -2.01 -6.11
N ASP A 36 -0.22 -1.53 -5.31
CA ASP A 36 -0.16 -0.22 -4.64
C ASP A 36 1.04 -0.10 -3.68
N SER A 37 1.13 -0.97 -2.69
CA SER A 37 2.10 -0.89 -1.59
C SER A 37 3.51 -1.21 -2.07
N ASP A 38 3.63 -2.14 -3.02
CA ASP A 38 4.90 -2.51 -3.64
C ASP A 38 5.40 -1.38 -4.54
N PHE A 39 4.52 -0.68 -5.26
CA PHE A 39 4.90 0.54 -5.99
C PHE A 39 5.38 1.66 -5.05
N ILE A 40 4.64 1.93 -3.97
CA ILE A 40 5.06 2.93 -2.95
C ILE A 40 6.45 2.58 -2.39
N ALA A 41 6.66 1.31 -2.05
CA ALA A 41 7.95 0.79 -1.58
C ALA A 41 9.05 0.91 -2.63
N ALA A 42 8.73 0.61 -3.90
CA ALA A 42 9.67 0.69 -5.01
C ALA A 42 10.12 2.13 -5.28
N VAL A 43 9.23 3.13 -5.23
CA VAL A 43 9.64 4.54 -5.37
C VAL A 43 10.64 4.94 -4.30
N TYR A 44 10.43 4.52 -3.04
CA TYR A 44 11.41 4.79 -1.99
C TYR A 44 12.73 4.04 -2.26
N GLY A 45 12.68 2.77 -2.65
CA GLY A 45 13.86 1.99 -2.98
C GLY A 45 14.68 2.59 -4.14
N GLN A 46 14.03 3.05 -5.20
CA GLN A 46 14.72 3.70 -6.32
C GLN A 46 15.31 5.05 -5.93
N ALA A 47 14.65 5.84 -5.07
CA ALA A 47 15.22 7.05 -4.49
C ALA A 47 16.48 6.76 -3.65
N LEU A 48 16.50 5.65 -2.89
CA LEU A 48 17.68 5.19 -2.17
C LEU A 48 18.82 4.77 -3.10
N LYS A 49 18.53 4.07 -4.20
CA LYS A 49 19.54 3.72 -5.21
C LYS A 49 20.17 4.96 -5.86
N GLN A 50 19.38 6.01 -6.14
CA GLN A 50 19.92 7.28 -6.62
C GLN A 50 20.83 7.98 -5.60
N ALA A 51 20.57 7.77 -4.31
CA ALA A 51 21.44 8.21 -3.23
C ALA A 51 22.65 7.28 -3.00
N GLY A 52 22.81 6.20 -3.76
CA GLY A 52 23.97 5.30 -3.68
C GLY A 52 23.82 4.13 -2.69
N TYR A 53 22.62 3.87 -2.18
CA TYR A 53 22.35 2.67 -1.36
C TYR A 53 22.06 1.46 -2.22
N GLU A 54 22.52 0.28 -1.80
CA GLU A 54 21.96 -0.98 -2.28
C GLU A 54 20.59 -1.23 -1.62
N VAL A 55 19.66 -1.80 -2.38
CA VAL A 55 18.30 -2.09 -1.93
C VAL A 55 17.98 -3.56 -2.20
N LYS A 56 17.35 -4.20 -1.21
CA LYS A 56 16.78 -5.54 -1.33
C LYS A 56 15.31 -5.49 -0.98
N TYR A 57 14.45 -5.87 -1.92
CA TYR A 57 13.04 -6.10 -1.63
C TYR A 57 12.86 -7.48 -1.00
N VAL A 58 12.16 -7.53 0.12
CA VAL A 58 11.86 -8.76 0.86
C VAL A 58 10.36 -8.97 0.82
N THR A 59 9.91 -9.98 0.08
CA THR A 59 8.51 -10.37 0.07
C THR A 59 8.13 -10.93 1.43
N VAL A 60 7.14 -10.30 2.07
CA VAL A 60 6.60 -10.69 3.37
C VAL A 60 5.08 -10.62 3.31
N ASP A 61 4.43 -11.41 4.16
CA ASP A 61 2.99 -11.36 4.37
C ASP A 61 2.56 -9.99 4.95
N SER A 62 1.37 -9.51 4.55
CA SER A 62 0.87 -8.19 4.92
C SER A 62 0.72 -7.98 6.44
N ALA A 63 0.38 -9.01 7.20
CA ALA A 63 0.37 -8.97 8.66
C ALA A 63 1.77 -9.21 9.25
N ALA A 64 2.56 -10.10 8.64
CA ALA A 64 3.89 -10.43 9.13
C ALA A 64 4.89 -9.27 9.05
N GLN A 65 4.72 -8.33 8.11
CA GLN A 65 5.61 -7.17 7.94
C GLN A 65 5.79 -6.37 9.24
N TYR A 66 4.76 -6.27 10.08
CA TYR A 66 4.79 -5.52 11.34
C TYR A 66 5.71 -6.15 12.37
N THR A 67 5.83 -7.48 12.37
CA THR A 67 6.80 -8.19 13.22
C THR A 67 8.18 -8.15 12.58
N ALA A 68 8.27 -8.32 11.26
CA ALA A 68 9.54 -8.29 10.52
C ALA A 68 10.30 -6.97 10.70
N VAL A 69 9.59 -5.83 10.74
CA VAL A 69 10.24 -4.51 10.98
C VAL A 69 10.70 -4.36 12.44
N GLN A 70 10.07 -5.06 13.40
CA GLN A 70 10.53 -5.05 14.79
C GLN A 70 11.80 -5.89 14.98
N THR A 71 11.86 -7.06 14.33
CA THR A 71 13.01 -7.97 14.40
C THR A 71 14.19 -7.49 13.56
N GLY A 72 13.93 -6.62 12.58
CA GLY A 72 14.93 -6.15 11.64
C GLY A 72 15.13 -7.13 10.47
N ASP A 73 14.20 -8.05 10.24
CA ASP A 73 14.18 -8.89 9.03
C ASP A 73 13.92 -8.03 7.79
N ILE A 74 13.11 -6.97 7.94
CA ILE A 74 13.05 -5.81 7.06
C ILE A 74 13.47 -4.55 7.83
N ASP A 75 14.04 -3.58 7.13
CA ASP A 75 14.42 -2.30 7.73
C ASP A 75 13.25 -1.32 7.71
N VAL A 76 12.38 -1.39 6.69
CA VAL A 76 11.26 -0.47 6.50
C VAL A 76 10.09 -1.14 5.79
N THR A 77 8.89 -0.72 6.17
CA THR A 77 7.67 -0.89 5.38
C THR A 77 7.04 0.48 5.10
N LEU A 78 6.55 0.65 3.87
CA LEU A 78 5.74 1.78 3.44
C LEU A 78 4.27 1.38 3.18
N GLY A 79 3.91 0.15 3.55
CA GLY A 79 2.59 -0.44 3.41
C GLY A 79 1.90 -0.65 4.76
N ALA A 80 2.08 0.25 5.73
CA ALA A 80 1.40 0.15 7.02
C ALA A 80 0.02 0.82 6.98
N TRP A 81 -0.96 0.14 6.41
CA TRP A 81 -2.33 0.62 6.23
C TRP A 81 -3.02 0.89 7.58
N GLN A 82 -3.54 2.11 7.78
CA GLN A 82 -4.24 2.48 9.03
C GLN A 82 -5.74 2.18 9.01
N THR A 83 -6.12 1.23 8.16
CA THR A 83 -7.43 0.62 8.10
C THR A 83 -7.40 -0.75 8.79
N THR A 84 -6.83 -1.79 8.16
CA THR A 84 -6.64 -3.14 8.73
C THR A 84 -5.47 -3.21 9.71
N GLY A 85 -4.41 -2.44 9.48
CA GLY A 85 -3.13 -2.56 10.18
C GLY A 85 -2.97 -1.75 11.46
N VAL A 86 -4.03 -1.14 11.98
CA VAL A 86 -3.98 -0.21 13.14
C VAL A 86 -3.41 -0.87 14.39
N GLU A 87 -3.94 -2.04 14.78
CA GLU A 87 -3.50 -2.72 16.01
C GLU A 87 -2.09 -3.30 15.87
N MET A 88 -1.73 -3.77 14.68
CA MET A 88 -0.37 -4.25 14.39
C MET A 88 0.65 -3.11 14.38
N THR A 89 0.26 -1.93 13.89
CA THR A 89 1.05 -0.70 13.99
C THR A 89 1.28 -0.32 15.44
N LYS A 90 0.22 -0.30 16.27
CA LYS A 90 0.33 0.00 17.71
C LYS A 90 1.26 -0.99 18.40
N ALA A 91 1.11 -2.29 18.14
CA ALA A 91 1.97 -3.33 18.71
C ALA A 91 3.44 -3.15 18.29
N ALA A 92 3.69 -2.86 17.00
CA ALA A 92 5.03 -2.61 16.49
C ALA A 92 5.70 -1.40 17.16
N LEU A 93 4.97 -0.31 17.38
CA LEU A 93 5.47 0.87 18.08
C LEU A 93 5.70 0.60 19.57
N ALA A 94 4.79 -0.13 20.22
CA ALA A 94 4.90 -0.51 21.63
C ALA A 94 6.13 -1.38 21.93
N SER A 95 6.67 -2.09 20.93
CA SER A 95 7.93 -2.84 21.06
C SER A 95 9.14 -1.96 21.43
N GLY A 96 9.06 -0.65 21.18
CA GLY A 96 10.17 0.28 21.35
C GLY A 96 11.27 0.17 20.28
N LYS A 97 11.15 -0.76 19.32
CA LYS A 97 12.15 -1.01 18.25
C LYS A 97 11.84 -0.36 16.92
N VAL A 98 10.62 0.18 16.76
CA VAL A 98 10.12 0.73 15.49
C VAL A 98 9.83 2.23 15.66
N ASN A 99 10.16 3.00 14.63
CA ASN A 99 9.76 4.40 14.47
C ASN A 99 8.61 4.50 13.47
N ASN A 100 7.67 5.41 13.74
CA ASN A 100 6.70 5.89 12.75
C ASN A 100 7.25 7.16 12.10
N TYR A 101 7.43 7.13 10.78
CA TYR A 101 7.94 8.25 9.99
C TYR A 101 6.82 9.07 9.31
N GLY A 102 5.59 8.90 9.79
CA GLY A 102 4.42 9.60 9.28
C GLY A 102 3.84 8.97 8.00
N PRO A 103 2.90 9.67 7.35
CA PRO A 103 2.19 9.17 6.20
C PRO A 103 3.07 9.12 4.95
N THR A 104 2.73 8.20 4.03
CA THR A 104 3.31 8.14 2.67
C THR A 104 2.78 9.24 1.75
N GLY A 105 1.80 10.03 2.19
CA GLY A 105 1.04 10.97 1.35
C GLY A 105 -0.19 10.36 0.69
N VAL A 106 -0.27 9.02 0.65
CA VAL A 106 -1.40 8.29 0.07
C VAL A 106 -2.51 8.14 1.11
N LYS A 107 -3.70 8.61 0.75
CA LYS A 107 -4.93 8.40 1.52
C LYS A 107 -5.69 7.21 0.95
N VAL A 108 -6.15 6.35 1.84
CA VAL A 108 -6.85 5.12 1.48
C VAL A 108 -8.22 5.06 2.12
N THR A 109 -9.15 4.46 1.39
CA THR A 109 -10.45 4.03 1.88
C THR A 109 -10.50 2.53 1.67
N GLU A 110 -10.96 1.77 2.66
CA GLU A 110 -11.30 0.37 2.44
C GLU A 110 -12.69 0.09 2.99
N GLY A 111 -13.30 -0.94 2.45
CA GLY A 111 -14.54 -1.42 3.01
C GLY A 111 -15.24 -2.41 2.09
N TRP A 112 -16.48 -2.69 2.45
CA TRP A 112 -17.32 -3.50 1.62
C TRP A 112 -17.83 -2.63 0.48
N TRP A 113 -17.66 -3.10 -0.74
CA TRP A 113 -18.00 -2.38 -1.96
C TRP A 113 -18.95 -3.23 -2.82
N TYR A 114 -19.80 -2.53 -3.54
CA TYR A 114 -20.73 -3.13 -4.48
C TYR A 114 -20.78 -2.31 -5.78
N PRO A 115 -20.97 -2.97 -6.94
CA PRO A 115 -21.23 -2.26 -8.18
C PRO A 115 -22.65 -1.66 -8.14
N GLN A 116 -22.83 -0.51 -8.79
CA GLN A 116 -24.05 0.32 -8.67
C GLN A 116 -25.36 -0.46 -8.90
N TYR A 117 -25.35 -1.46 -9.79
CA TYR A 117 -26.52 -2.26 -10.11
C TYR A 117 -27.01 -3.16 -8.96
N LEU A 118 -26.20 -3.38 -7.91
CA LEU A 118 -26.64 -4.16 -6.74
C LEU A 118 -27.81 -3.50 -6.00
N VAL A 119 -27.95 -2.17 -6.10
CA VAL A 119 -29.04 -1.41 -5.48
C VAL A 119 -30.42 -1.90 -5.92
N GLU A 120 -30.54 -2.45 -7.13
CA GLU A 120 -31.81 -2.99 -7.66
C GLU A 120 -32.29 -4.24 -6.90
N VAL A 121 -31.35 -5.07 -6.42
CA VAL A 121 -31.64 -6.31 -5.69
C VAL A 121 -31.54 -6.15 -4.17
N CYS A 122 -30.78 -5.16 -3.71
CA CYS A 122 -30.56 -4.80 -2.31
C CYS A 122 -30.97 -3.34 -2.06
N PRO A 123 -32.28 -3.01 -2.12
CA PRO A 123 -32.75 -1.64 -1.91
C PRO A 123 -32.42 -1.16 -0.48
N GLY A 124 -31.94 0.08 -0.36
CA GLY A 124 -31.50 0.67 0.90
C GLY A 124 -29.98 0.78 1.06
N LEU A 125 -29.20 0.18 0.15
CA LEU A 125 -27.79 0.52 -0.01
C LEU A 125 -27.64 2.04 -0.27
N PRO A 126 -26.59 2.70 0.25
CA PRO A 126 -25.39 2.13 0.84
C PRO A 126 -25.49 1.72 2.31
N SER A 127 -26.62 1.89 3.00
CA SER A 127 -26.71 1.50 4.42
C SER A 127 -26.44 0.00 4.59
N TRP A 128 -25.57 -0.34 5.54
CA TRP A 128 -25.26 -1.73 5.89
C TRP A 128 -26.51 -2.54 6.29
N GLU A 129 -27.54 -1.88 6.82
CA GLU A 129 -28.79 -2.52 7.23
C GLU A 129 -29.53 -3.18 6.06
N ALA A 130 -29.36 -2.66 4.84
CA ALA A 130 -29.94 -3.25 3.63
C ALA A 130 -29.46 -4.69 3.40
N LEU A 131 -28.25 -5.01 3.86
CA LEU A 131 -27.64 -6.33 3.73
C LEU A 131 -28.29 -7.39 4.62
N LYS A 132 -29.10 -6.99 5.63
CA LYS A 132 -29.88 -7.93 6.47
C LYS A 132 -31.09 -8.50 5.75
N GLN A 133 -31.52 -7.90 4.65
CA GLN A 133 -32.72 -8.33 3.95
C GLN A 133 -32.52 -9.73 3.34
N PRO A 134 -33.44 -10.70 3.57
CA PRO A 134 -33.32 -12.04 3.00
C PRO A 134 -33.20 -12.05 1.47
N LYS A 135 -33.89 -11.13 0.78
CA LYS A 135 -33.79 -10.98 -0.68
C LYS A 135 -32.38 -10.59 -1.12
N CYS A 136 -31.72 -9.69 -0.40
CA CYS A 136 -30.36 -9.26 -0.70
C CYS A 136 -29.37 -10.42 -0.50
N ALA A 137 -29.46 -11.13 0.64
CA ALA A 137 -28.64 -12.30 0.94
C ALA A 137 -28.84 -13.42 -0.10
N ALA A 138 -30.09 -13.71 -0.47
CA ALA A 138 -30.41 -14.73 -1.47
C ALA A 138 -29.91 -14.35 -2.87
N ALA A 139 -29.98 -13.08 -3.26
CA ALA A 139 -29.45 -12.60 -4.54
C ALA A 139 -27.91 -12.74 -4.64
N LEU A 140 -27.22 -12.61 -3.50
CA LEU A 140 -25.78 -12.76 -3.39
C LEU A 140 -25.34 -14.21 -3.12
N ALA A 141 -26.28 -15.14 -2.90
CA ALA A 141 -25.96 -16.53 -2.60
C ALA A 141 -25.40 -17.25 -3.82
N THR A 142 -24.48 -18.18 -3.56
CA THR A 142 -23.98 -19.14 -4.55
C THR A 142 -24.31 -20.55 -4.09
N ALA A 143 -24.15 -21.54 -4.97
CA ALA A 143 -24.35 -22.94 -4.61
C ALA A 143 -23.49 -23.36 -3.39
N GLY A 144 -22.29 -22.78 -3.23
CA GLY A 144 -21.39 -23.09 -2.11
C GLY A 144 -21.67 -22.32 -0.82
N THR A 145 -22.52 -21.29 -0.83
CA THR A 145 -22.80 -20.46 0.34
C THR A 145 -24.26 -20.50 0.79
N ALA A 146 -25.17 -20.99 -0.05
CA ALA A 146 -26.60 -21.05 0.25
C ALA A 146 -26.86 -21.78 1.59
N PRO A 147 -27.78 -21.27 2.43
CA PRO A 147 -28.69 -20.14 2.17
C PRO A 147 -28.09 -18.74 2.41
N LYS A 148 -26.82 -18.64 2.82
CA LYS A 148 -26.15 -17.35 3.04
C LYS A 148 -25.69 -16.73 1.72
N GLY A 149 -25.71 -15.40 1.68
CA GLY A 149 -25.08 -14.64 0.61
C GLY A 149 -23.57 -14.89 0.59
N ARG A 150 -22.93 -14.88 -0.57
CA ARG A 150 -21.48 -14.91 -0.67
C ARG A 150 -20.95 -13.48 -0.49
N PHE A 151 -20.05 -13.30 0.46
CA PHE A 151 -19.20 -12.13 0.57
C PHE A 151 -17.80 -12.48 0.07
N VAL A 152 -17.29 -11.75 -0.92
CA VAL A 152 -15.94 -11.96 -1.48
C VAL A 152 -14.96 -11.09 -0.72
N ASP A 153 -14.13 -11.68 0.12
CA ASP A 153 -13.21 -10.93 0.97
C ASP A 153 -11.81 -10.80 0.36
N ALA A 154 -10.99 -9.92 0.95
CA ALA A 154 -9.58 -9.77 0.65
C ALA A 154 -8.80 -11.10 0.80
N PRO A 155 -7.53 -11.15 0.35
CA PRO A 155 -6.61 -12.20 0.78
C PRO A 155 -6.60 -12.36 2.30
N ALA A 156 -6.51 -13.61 2.76
CA ALA A 156 -6.67 -13.93 4.19
C ALA A 156 -5.60 -13.29 5.08
N ASP A 157 -4.41 -13.01 4.53
CA ASP A 157 -3.29 -12.37 5.22
C ASP A 157 -3.44 -10.86 5.40
N TRP A 158 -4.37 -10.21 4.69
CA TRP A 158 -4.55 -8.76 4.76
C TRP A 158 -5.27 -8.31 6.04
N GLY A 159 -5.88 -9.23 6.77
CA GLY A 159 -6.56 -8.92 8.03
C GLY A 159 -7.74 -7.97 7.85
N SER A 160 -8.60 -8.21 6.84
CA SER A 160 -9.82 -7.42 6.53
C SER A 160 -10.83 -7.34 7.68
N ARG A 161 -10.81 -8.32 8.59
CA ARG A 161 -11.76 -8.51 9.71
C ARG A 161 -13.23 -8.56 9.28
N SER A 162 -13.50 -8.97 8.03
CA SER A 162 -14.86 -9.08 7.51
C SER A 162 -15.66 -10.18 8.23
N ASP A 163 -15.01 -11.22 8.78
CA ASP A 163 -15.62 -12.26 9.62
C ASP A 163 -16.17 -11.69 10.92
N GLU A 164 -15.38 -10.86 11.62
CA GLU A 164 -15.79 -10.16 12.82
C GLU A 164 -16.95 -9.21 12.53
N ARG A 165 -16.89 -8.48 11.41
CA ARG A 165 -17.97 -7.59 10.96
C ARG A 165 -19.26 -8.36 10.67
N ILE A 166 -19.19 -9.49 9.96
CA ILE A 166 -20.34 -10.37 9.70
C ILE A 166 -20.98 -10.83 11.01
N SER A 167 -20.16 -11.26 11.97
CA SER A 167 -20.63 -11.72 13.28
C SER A 167 -21.26 -10.59 14.09
N HIS A 168 -20.56 -9.46 14.23
CA HIS A 168 -20.99 -8.31 15.04
C HIS A 168 -22.32 -7.70 14.56
N PHE A 169 -22.48 -7.57 13.25
CA PHE A 169 -23.70 -7.01 12.66
C PHE A 169 -24.76 -8.08 12.34
N GLU A 170 -24.51 -9.35 12.68
CA GLU A 170 -25.41 -10.49 12.43
C GLU A 170 -25.84 -10.59 10.96
N LEU A 171 -24.88 -10.45 10.04
CA LEU A 171 -25.17 -10.40 8.61
C LEU A 171 -25.30 -11.82 8.03
N PRO A 172 -26.27 -12.07 7.12
CA PRO A 172 -26.55 -13.39 6.55
C PRO A 172 -25.56 -13.79 5.43
N PHE A 173 -24.26 -13.59 5.62
CA PHE A 173 -23.23 -13.89 4.62
C PHE A 173 -22.26 -14.99 5.07
N ALA A 174 -21.80 -15.76 4.10
CA ALA A 174 -20.63 -16.61 4.21
C ALA A 174 -19.46 -15.90 3.54
N LEU A 175 -18.36 -15.79 4.28
CA LEU A 175 -17.13 -15.18 3.82
C LEU A 175 -16.34 -16.15 2.94
N VAL A 176 -15.87 -15.67 1.79
CA VAL A 176 -14.97 -16.41 0.89
C VAL A 176 -13.78 -15.51 0.58
N ASN A 177 -12.61 -15.85 1.12
CA ASN A 177 -11.37 -15.12 0.84
C ASN A 177 -10.93 -15.29 -0.61
N SER A 178 -10.41 -14.20 -1.17
CA SER A 178 -9.69 -14.25 -2.44
C SER A 178 -8.34 -14.91 -2.26
N GLY A 179 -7.84 -15.62 -3.27
CA GLY A 179 -6.50 -16.23 -3.22
C GLY A 179 -5.35 -15.23 -3.39
N SER A 180 -5.64 -14.06 -4.00
CA SER A 180 -4.69 -12.97 -4.25
C SER A 180 -5.45 -11.68 -4.58
N PRO A 181 -4.79 -10.51 -4.61
CA PRO A 181 -5.41 -9.26 -5.04
C PRO A 181 -5.93 -9.34 -6.49
N ALA A 182 -5.16 -9.94 -7.39
CA ALA A 182 -5.60 -10.18 -8.76
C ALA A 182 -6.85 -11.08 -8.83
N ALA A 183 -6.93 -12.12 -7.99
CA ALA A 183 -8.10 -13.00 -7.93
C ALA A 183 -9.35 -12.28 -7.39
N LEU A 184 -9.18 -11.34 -6.45
CA LEU A 184 -10.26 -10.47 -5.95
C LEU A 184 -10.83 -9.64 -7.10
N LEU A 185 -9.97 -8.89 -7.80
CA LEU A 185 -10.38 -8.02 -8.91
C LEU A 185 -11.00 -8.81 -10.07
N ALA A 186 -10.42 -9.97 -10.43
CA ALA A 186 -10.98 -10.85 -11.46
C ALA A 186 -12.37 -11.41 -11.08
N THR A 187 -12.58 -11.73 -9.79
CA THR A 187 -13.90 -12.18 -9.30
C THR A 187 -14.94 -11.08 -9.45
N PHE A 188 -14.57 -9.83 -9.14
CA PHE A 188 -15.43 -8.67 -9.35
C PHE A 188 -15.69 -8.38 -10.83
N GLN A 189 -14.65 -8.34 -11.66
CA GLN A 189 -14.77 -8.09 -13.09
C GLN A 189 -15.72 -9.11 -13.74
N GLY A 190 -15.53 -10.41 -13.46
CA GLY A 190 -16.38 -11.44 -14.03
C GLY A 190 -17.85 -11.33 -13.60
N ALA A 191 -18.13 -10.89 -12.36
CA ALA A 191 -19.50 -10.64 -11.92
C ALA A 191 -20.11 -9.42 -12.62
N ILE A 192 -19.35 -8.34 -12.80
CA ILE A 192 -19.79 -7.13 -13.51
C ILE A 192 -20.09 -7.44 -14.99
N ASP A 193 -19.22 -8.17 -15.67
CA ASP A 193 -19.38 -8.55 -17.07
C ASP A 193 -20.67 -9.35 -17.30
N ARG A 194 -21.02 -10.21 -16.35
CA ARG A 194 -22.24 -11.03 -16.38
C ARG A 194 -23.46 -10.36 -15.72
N LYS A 195 -23.32 -9.11 -15.24
CA LYS A 195 -24.34 -8.41 -14.43
C LYS A 195 -24.87 -9.24 -13.25
N GLN A 196 -24.00 -10.04 -12.65
CA GLN A 196 -24.33 -10.86 -11.48
C GLN A 196 -24.18 -10.04 -10.19
N PRO A 197 -25.10 -10.19 -9.21
CA PRO A 197 -24.94 -9.59 -7.89
C PRO A 197 -23.60 -9.98 -7.27
N ILE A 198 -22.84 -9.00 -6.78
CA ILE A 198 -21.61 -9.22 -6.04
C ILE A 198 -21.46 -8.15 -4.95
N LEU A 199 -20.95 -8.60 -3.80
CA LEU A 199 -20.57 -7.79 -2.66
C LEU A 199 -19.25 -8.34 -2.15
N GLY A 200 -18.31 -7.47 -1.82
CA GLY A 200 -17.01 -7.90 -1.35
C GLY A 200 -16.16 -6.76 -0.82
N TRP A 201 -14.97 -7.11 -0.34
CA TRP A 201 -13.99 -6.14 0.13
C TRP A 201 -13.33 -5.43 -1.06
N MET A 202 -13.09 -4.13 -0.94
CA MET A 202 -12.40 -3.31 -1.93
C MET A 202 -11.76 -2.10 -1.25
N TYR A 203 -10.95 -1.36 -1.99
CA TYR A 203 -10.29 -0.16 -1.52
C TYR A 203 -10.10 0.89 -2.62
N THR A 204 -9.74 2.10 -2.19
CA THR A 204 -9.24 3.19 -3.04
C THR A 204 -7.93 3.74 -2.47
N PRO A 205 -6.99 4.21 -3.30
CA PRO A 205 -7.04 4.21 -4.76
C PRO A 205 -6.92 2.80 -5.34
N ASN A 206 -7.68 2.52 -6.39
CA ASN A 206 -7.60 1.27 -7.16
C ASN A 206 -8.23 1.52 -8.55
N TRP A 207 -7.52 1.16 -9.62
CA TRP A 207 -7.99 1.36 -11.00
C TRP A 207 -9.38 0.72 -11.25
N PHE A 208 -9.68 -0.38 -10.55
CA PHE A 208 -10.92 -1.11 -10.71
C PHE A 208 -12.14 -0.29 -10.26
N THR A 209 -12.05 0.35 -9.09
CA THR A 209 -13.14 1.16 -8.53
C THR A 209 -13.28 2.50 -9.21
N GLU A 210 -12.21 3.01 -9.84
CA GLU A 210 -12.26 4.20 -10.70
C GLU A 210 -12.96 3.91 -12.03
N LYS A 211 -12.74 2.72 -12.61
CA LYS A 211 -13.34 2.30 -13.88
C LYS A 211 -14.79 1.83 -13.75
N ASN A 212 -15.14 1.20 -12.62
CA ASN A 212 -16.45 0.56 -12.43
C ASN A 212 -17.33 1.35 -11.46
N PRO A 213 -18.51 1.86 -11.90
CA PRO A 213 -19.43 2.56 -11.01
C PRO A 213 -19.91 1.68 -9.86
N GLY A 214 -19.79 2.18 -8.64
CA GLY A 214 -20.27 1.53 -7.42
C GLY A 214 -19.99 2.38 -6.19
N ALA A 215 -20.22 1.81 -5.02
CA ALA A 215 -20.06 2.53 -3.76
C ALA A 215 -19.67 1.59 -2.62
N PHE A 216 -19.07 2.17 -1.59
CA PHE A 216 -18.84 1.49 -0.33
C PHE A 216 -20.14 1.41 0.49
N VAL A 217 -20.34 0.28 1.16
CA VAL A 217 -21.35 0.10 2.19
C VAL A 217 -20.97 0.97 3.39
N GLN A 218 -21.95 1.71 3.89
CA GLN A 218 -21.82 2.59 5.05
C GLN A 218 -22.12 1.82 6.32
N PHE A 219 -21.08 1.43 7.04
CA PHE A 219 -21.14 0.96 8.41
C PHE A 219 -20.91 2.12 9.39
N PRO A 220 -21.31 1.98 10.67
CA PRO A 220 -21.05 3.01 11.69
C PRO A 220 -19.55 3.33 11.90
N ASP A 221 -18.66 2.39 11.60
CA ASP A 221 -17.21 2.49 11.73
C ASP A 221 -16.49 2.85 10.41
N SER A 222 -17.24 3.09 9.32
CA SER A 222 -16.67 3.46 8.02
C SER A 222 -15.81 4.72 8.13
N ARG A 223 -14.58 4.66 7.60
CA ARG A 223 -13.64 5.78 7.58
C ARG A 223 -13.38 6.20 6.14
N PRO A 224 -13.67 7.45 5.75
CA PRO A 224 -13.60 7.85 4.35
C PRO A 224 -12.17 7.97 3.83
N GLU A 225 -11.21 8.45 4.61
CA GLU A 225 -9.80 8.51 4.20
C GLU A 225 -8.89 8.37 5.43
N VAL A 226 -7.98 7.40 5.39
CA VAL A 226 -6.93 7.22 6.40
C VAL A 226 -5.56 7.10 5.74
N ASP A 227 -4.50 7.22 6.52
CA ASP A 227 -3.13 7.17 6.02
C ASP A 227 -2.62 5.74 5.80
N VAL A 228 -1.70 5.60 4.87
CA VAL A 228 -0.71 4.52 4.89
C VAL A 228 0.57 5.09 5.52
N LEU A 229 1.08 4.42 6.55
CA LEU A 229 2.24 4.89 7.30
C LEU A 229 3.54 4.27 6.83
N LYS A 230 4.63 4.98 7.11
CA LYS A 230 6.01 4.53 6.98
C LYS A 230 6.50 4.07 8.34
N LEU A 231 6.80 2.78 8.48
CA LEU A 231 7.37 2.22 9.72
C LEU A 231 8.79 1.73 9.44
N GLY A 232 9.74 2.06 10.31
CA GLY A 232 11.12 1.64 10.15
C GLY A 232 11.80 1.19 11.44
N ASN A 233 12.70 0.23 11.31
CA ASN A 233 13.47 -0.31 12.41
C ASN A 233 14.48 0.72 12.92
N LYS A 234 14.45 1.03 14.22
CA LYS A 234 15.31 2.05 14.84
C LYS A 234 16.79 1.74 14.68
N ALA A 235 17.18 0.48 14.88
CA ALA A 235 18.59 0.08 14.82
C ALA A 235 19.13 0.12 13.39
N ALA A 236 18.29 -0.21 12.39
CA ALA A 236 18.64 -0.10 10.98
C ALA A 236 18.88 1.37 10.59
N PHE A 237 17.89 2.24 10.84
CA PHE A 237 17.96 3.64 10.41
C PHE A 237 19.07 4.45 11.09
N ALA A 238 19.45 4.10 12.32
CA ALA A 238 20.62 4.68 12.99
C ALA A 238 21.94 4.51 12.20
N ARG A 239 22.02 3.51 11.30
CA ARG A 239 23.20 3.27 10.44
C ARG A 239 23.11 3.93 9.07
N ILE A 240 21.91 4.37 8.66
CA ILE A 240 21.61 4.91 7.31
C ILE A 240 20.89 6.27 7.40
N PRO A 241 21.50 7.30 8.02
CA PRO A 241 20.81 8.57 8.31
C PRO A 241 20.34 9.33 7.06
N VAL A 242 20.99 9.16 5.90
CA VAL A 242 20.52 9.76 4.64
C VAL A 242 19.26 9.05 4.15
N ALA A 243 19.19 7.71 4.23
CA ALA A 243 17.99 6.97 3.93
C ALA A 243 16.82 7.36 4.86
N GLU A 244 17.08 7.52 6.16
CA GLU A 244 16.09 8.01 7.12
C GLU A 244 15.50 9.36 6.71
N LYS A 245 16.36 10.29 6.30
CA LYS A 245 15.95 11.63 5.86
C LYS A 245 15.10 11.59 4.59
N ILE A 246 15.47 10.75 3.63
CA ILE A 246 14.66 10.51 2.42
C ILE A 246 13.28 9.97 2.84
N LEU A 247 13.23 8.99 3.75
CA LEU A 247 11.97 8.40 4.22
C LEU A 247 11.07 9.43 4.92
N GLN A 248 11.64 10.31 5.73
CA GLN A 248 10.89 11.38 6.42
C GLN A 248 10.21 12.33 5.41
N LYS A 249 10.91 12.67 4.32
CA LYS A 249 10.40 13.57 3.28
C LYS A 249 9.57 12.90 2.19
N PHE A 250 9.68 11.58 2.07
CA PHE A 250 8.96 10.79 1.09
C PHE A 250 7.46 11.08 1.14
N THR A 251 6.90 11.38 -0.03
CA THR A 251 5.48 11.56 -0.24
C THR A 251 5.10 11.13 -1.66
N LEU A 252 3.92 10.55 -1.82
CA LEU A 252 3.31 10.21 -3.09
C LEU A 252 1.86 10.70 -3.12
N ASP A 253 1.35 10.96 -4.33
CA ASP A 253 -0.06 11.25 -4.55
C ASP A 253 -0.83 9.99 -4.96
N LYS A 254 -2.15 9.99 -4.72
CA LYS A 254 -3.02 8.86 -5.04
C LYS A 254 -3.12 8.54 -6.53
N GLY A 255 -2.96 9.54 -7.40
CA GLY A 255 -3.05 9.36 -8.85
C GLY A 255 -1.87 8.60 -9.42
N ALA A 256 -0.66 8.86 -8.88
CA ALA A 256 0.53 8.07 -9.18
C ALA A 256 0.33 6.59 -8.84
N VAL A 257 -0.22 6.30 -7.65
CA VAL A 257 -0.50 4.93 -7.20
C VAL A 257 -1.54 4.25 -8.11
N ALA A 258 -2.69 4.90 -8.35
CA ALA A 258 -3.74 4.34 -9.20
C ALA A 258 -3.24 4.01 -10.62
N LYS A 259 -2.45 4.93 -11.21
CA LYS A 259 -1.85 4.73 -12.53
C LYS A 259 -0.86 3.56 -12.53
N ALA A 260 0.04 3.49 -11.56
CA ALA A 260 1.02 2.41 -11.48
C ALA A 260 0.33 1.04 -11.29
N MET A 261 -0.70 0.97 -10.45
CA MET A 261 -1.48 -0.26 -10.28
C MET A 261 -2.10 -0.73 -11.60
N ASP A 262 -2.66 0.17 -12.40
CA ASP A 262 -3.22 -0.19 -13.70
C ASP A 262 -2.17 -0.80 -14.64
N GLN A 263 -0.97 -0.19 -14.71
CA GLN A 263 0.13 -0.73 -15.53
C GLN A 263 0.63 -2.08 -15.01
N ILE A 264 0.76 -2.25 -13.69
CA ILE A 264 1.22 -3.50 -13.07
C ILE A 264 0.18 -4.62 -13.28
N ASP A 265 -1.08 -4.34 -13.00
CA ASP A 265 -2.14 -5.35 -12.98
C ASP A 265 -2.64 -5.72 -14.38
N ASN A 266 -2.65 -4.76 -15.33
CA ASN A 266 -3.25 -4.96 -16.65
C ASN A 266 -2.24 -5.00 -17.81
N GLU A 267 -1.09 -4.32 -17.69
CA GLU A 267 -0.07 -4.24 -18.77
C GLU A 267 1.16 -5.11 -18.48
N GLY A 268 1.34 -5.57 -17.24
CA GLY A 268 2.39 -6.49 -16.83
C GLY A 268 3.72 -5.84 -16.46
N SER A 269 3.75 -4.53 -16.19
CA SER A 269 4.91 -3.85 -15.60
C SER A 269 5.21 -4.37 -14.19
N SER A 270 6.45 -4.22 -13.75
CA SER A 270 6.83 -4.41 -12.34
C SER A 270 6.67 -3.11 -11.52
N PRO A 271 6.49 -3.20 -10.18
CA PRO A 271 6.55 -2.04 -9.30
C PRO A 271 7.82 -1.20 -9.47
N GLU A 272 8.95 -1.86 -9.70
CA GLU A 272 10.25 -1.21 -9.93
C GLU A 272 10.31 -0.41 -11.23
N GLU A 273 9.77 -0.94 -12.33
CA GLU A 273 9.71 -0.24 -13.63
C GLU A 273 8.80 0.99 -13.58
N GLU A 274 7.64 0.86 -12.92
CA GLU A 274 6.74 2.01 -12.72
C GLU A 274 7.37 3.05 -11.78
N ALA A 275 8.09 2.62 -10.75
CA ALA A 275 8.83 3.52 -9.87
C ALA A 275 9.93 4.28 -10.62
N ASP A 276 10.70 3.62 -11.49
CA ASP A 276 11.73 4.26 -12.32
C ASP A 276 11.11 5.28 -13.30
N THR A 277 9.98 4.93 -13.90
CA THR A 277 9.21 5.83 -14.77
C THR A 277 8.72 7.06 -14.01
N TRP A 278 8.13 6.85 -12.82
CA TRP A 278 7.61 7.94 -12.00
C TRP A 278 8.73 8.87 -11.52
N ILE A 279 9.84 8.31 -11.01
CA ILE A 279 10.98 9.10 -10.53
C ILE A 279 11.61 9.92 -11.65
N SER A 280 11.74 9.35 -12.86
CA SER A 280 12.28 10.07 -14.01
C SER A 280 11.44 11.31 -14.35
N ALA A 281 10.12 11.22 -14.19
CA ALA A 281 9.20 12.35 -14.37
C ALA A 281 9.19 13.36 -13.20
N HIS A 282 9.73 12.98 -12.03
CA HIS A 282 9.68 13.78 -10.79
C HIS A 282 11.08 13.98 -10.16
N ALA A 283 12.13 14.02 -10.99
CA ALA A 283 13.52 14.01 -10.51
C ALA A 283 13.83 15.15 -9.50
N ASP A 284 13.32 16.36 -9.74
CA ASP A 284 13.55 17.50 -8.83
C ASP A 284 12.92 17.30 -7.44
N LEU A 285 11.72 16.70 -7.40
CA LEU A 285 11.04 16.36 -6.15
C LEU A 285 11.84 15.31 -5.38
N VAL A 286 12.24 14.24 -6.06
CA VAL A 286 12.98 13.11 -5.46
C VAL A 286 14.35 13.54 -4.95
N GLN A 287 15.09 14.34 -5.72
CA GLN A 287 16.35 14.94 -5.27
C GLN A 287 16.16 15.85 -4.04
N GLY A 288 14.99 16.48 -3.92
CA GLY A 288 14.61 17.28 -2.75
C GLY A 288 14.49 16.48 -1.46
N TRP A 289 14.24 15.16 -1.53
CA TRP A 289 14.15 14.29 -0.35
C TRP A 289 15.51 14.02 0.31
N ALA A 290 16.60 14.04 -0.46
CA ALA A 290 17.95 13.83 0.07
C ALA A 290 18.60 15.12 0.65
N LYS A 291 18.19 16.29 0.14
CA LYS A 291 18.68 17.62 0.57
C LYS A 291 18.24 17.98 1.97
#